data_AF-A0A0R2JSD2-F1
#
_entry.id   AF-A0A0R2JSD2-F1
#
_cell.length_a   1.000
_cell.length_b   1.000
_cell.length_c   1.000
_cell.angle_alpha   90.00
_cell.angle_beta   90.00
_cell.angle_gamma   90.00
#
_symmetry.space_group_name_H-M   'P 1'
#
loop_
_entity.id
_entity.type
_entity.pdbx_description
1 polymer ?
#
loop_
_entity_poly.entity_id
_entity_poly.type
_entity_poly.pdbx_seq_one_letter_code
_entity_poly.pdbx_strand_id
1 'polypeptide(L)'
;MKVGKKQLIFPKTLILTVVMTGLILMLSNISVHAQTTTGLVQTHNSVKTPAQTDTAKGEIAIDARTGQIIYQKNAQKKLPIASLSKLMTVYIVIQRIQAHELSWNDKVKISPQVAEISAIPGTTSAGLVSGREYTVRELCDAALIGSASGAAMALGQKISGNSQAFADLMNQTAKKIGIKDATFYNASGLTNCGTHGLKLKNVPEMAVNTMSAKSVAILSKQLLHTDPKILDITKQP
;
A
#
# COMPACT_ATOMS: atom_id res chain seq x y z
N MET A 1 -31.84 13.76 53.05
CA MET A 1 -31.25 12.69 52.21
C MET A 1 -31.42 13.12 50.75
N LYS A 2 -30.46 13.56 49.91
CA LYS A 2 -29.04 13.18 49.66
C LYS A 2 -28.93 11.66 49.44
N VAL A 3 -28.47 11.05 48.35
CA VAL A 3 -27.55 11.35 47.21
C VAL A 3 -27.88 10.28 46.11
N GLY A 4 -27.64 10.36 44.79
CA GLY A 4 -27.00 11.29 43.86
C GLY A 4 -26.78 10.59 42.50
N LYS A 5 -26.90 11.35 41.40
CA LYS A 5 -26.56 10.93 40.03
C LYS A 5 -25.04 11.03 39.84
N LYS A 6 -24.39 10.02 39.25
CA LYS A 6 -22.98 10.07 38.83
C LYS A 6 -22.87 10.61 37.41
N GLN A 7 -22.46 11.87 37.28
CA GLN A 7 -21.80 12.39 36.08
C GLN A 7 -20.29 12.13 36.22
N LEU A 8 -19.67 11.59 35.18
CA LEU A 8 -18.23 11.38 35.12
C LEU A 8 -17.61 12.52 34.30
N ILE A 9 -16.96 13.44 35.01
CA ILE A 9 -16.16 14.55 34.48
C ILE A 9 -14.71 14.08 34.49
N PHE A 10 -13.98 14.22 33.38
CA PHE A 10 -12.52 14.17 33.36
C PHE A 10 -11.95 15.50 32.86
N PRO A 11 -10.88 16.01 33.50
CA PRO A 11 -10.36 17.35 33.27
C PRO A 11 -9.49 17.44 32.01
N LYS A 12 -9.64 18.57 31.31
CA LYS A 12 -8.67 19.08 30.33
C LYS A 12 -7.44 19.56 31.09
N THR A 13 -6.24 19.11 30.73
CA THR A 13 -4.97 19.86 30.50
C THR A 13 -3.79 18.88 30.53
N LEU A 14 -3.03 18.74 29.43
CA LEU A 14 -1.57 18.55 29.52
C LEU A 14 -0.85 18.90 28.19
N ILE A 15 -0.26 20.10 28.20
CA ILE A 15 1.05 20.48 27.65
C ILE A 15 1.27 20.32 26.14
N LEU A 16 1.01 21.44 25.47
CA LEU A 16 1.50 21.86 24.16
C LEU A 16 2.88 22.50 24.34
N THR A 17 3.96 21.89 23.85
CA THR A 17 5.29 22.52 23.82
C THR A 17 5.49 23.22 22.48
N VAL A 18 5.19 24.52 22.43
CA VAL A 18 5.62 25.44 21.38
C VAL A 18 7.01 25.96 21.76
N VAL A 19 8.01 25.68 20.94
CA VAL A 19 9.25 26.48 20.92
C VAL A 19 9.21 27.30 19.64
N MET A 20 8.62 28.49 19.76
CA MET A 20 8.69 29.56 18.78
C MET A 20 9.15 30.80 19.54
N THR A 21 10.46 31.02 19.54
CA THR A 21 11.12 32.27 19.89
C THR A 21 11.78 32.73 18.60
N GLY A 22 11.57 33.93 18.07
CA GLY A 22 11.21 35.19 18.67
C GLY A 22 12.04 36.23 17.93
N LEU A 23 11.41 36.93 17.00
CA LEU A 23 11.94 38.00 16.18
C LEU A 23 12.40 39.18 17.07
N ILE A 24 13.67 39.59 16.96
CA ILE A 24 14.14 40.91 17.39
C ILE A 24 14.87 41.55 16.22
N LEU A 25 14.25 42.63 15.72
CA LEU A 25 14.85 43.63 14.84
C LEU A 25 15.94 44.39 15.60
N MET A 26 17.13 44.48 15.02
CA MET A 26 18.05 45.59 15.25
C MET A 26 18.54 46.09 13.90
N LEU A 27 18.20 47.34 13.61
CA LEU A 27 18.69 48.12 12.48
C LEU A 27 20.12 48.56 12.77
N SER A 28 21.06 48.18 11.90
CA SER A 28 22.27 48.97 11.67
C SER A 28 22.62 48.91 10.19
N ASN A 29 22.58 50.08 9.57
CA ASN A 29 23.23 50.34 8.28
C ASN A 29 24.72 50.02 8.41
N ILE A 30 25.37 49.60 7.32
CA ILE A 30 26.62 50.16 6.77
C ILE A 30 27.08 49.29 5.57
N SER A 31 27.11 49.95 4.41
CA SER A 31 28.00 49.81 3.24
C SER A 31 28.08 48.49 2.46
N VAL A 32 27.39 48.49 1.32
CA VAL A 32 27.72 47.71 0.13
C VAL A 32 29.13 48.05 -0.35
N HIS A 33 30.03 47.07 -0.37
CA HIS A 33 31.23 47.09 -1.21
C HIS A 33 31.18 45.88 -2.14
N ALA A 34 30.90 46.14 -3.42
CA ALA A 34 31.14 45.16 -4.46
C ALA A 34 32.67 44.98 -4.60
N GLN A 35 33.15 43.77 -4.36
CA GLN A 35 34.50 43.38 -4.73
C GLN A 35 34.41 42.18 -5.69
N THR A 36 34.69 42.50 -6.95
CA THR A 36 35.00 41.56 -8.01
C THR A 36 36.35 40.92 -7.67
N THR A 37 36.36 39.64 -7.30
CA THR A 37 37.61 38.88 -7.18
C THR A 37 37.51 37.62 -8.03
N THR A 38 38.22 37.70 -9.15
CA THR A 38 38.61 36.60 -10.02
C THR A 38 39.46 35.60 -9.24
N GLY A 39 39.13 34.30 -9.31
CA GLY A 39 40.12 33.24 -9.11
C GLY A 39 39.75 32.09 -8.17
N LEU A 40 40.00 30.88 -8.70
CA LEU A 40 40.11 29.57 -8.06
C LEU A 40 38.80 28.80 -7.85
N VAL A 41 38.56 27.89 -8.79
CA VAL A 41 37.73 26.69 -8.65
C VAL A 41 38.05 26.01 -7.33
N GLN A 42 37.19 26.21 -6.33
CA GLN A 42 37.16 25.38 -5.14
C GLN A 42 36.26 24.18 -5.46
N THR A 43 36.90 23.02 -5.56
CA THR A 43 36.26 21.71 -5.53
C THR A 43 35.31 21.68 -4.34
N HIS A 44 33.99 21.70 -4.60
CA HIS A 44 33.02 21.48 -3.53
C HIS A 44 33.26 20.10 -2.95
N ASN A 45 33.72 20.09 -1.70
CA ASN A 45 33.81 18.93 -0.84
C ASN A 45 32.57 18.06 -1.03
N SER A 46 32.77 16.85 -1.53
CA SER A 46 31.78 15.79 -1.47
C SER A 46 31.37 15.65 -0.01
N VAL A 47 30.19 16.18 0.32
CA VAL A 47 29.50 15.81 1.56
C VAL A 47 29.44 14.30 1.53
N LYS A 48 30.22 13.65 2.40
CA LYS A 48 30.07 12.23 2.65
C LYS A 48 28.71 12.06 3.32
N THR A 49 27.67 11.92 2.50
CA THR A 49 26.42 11.31 2.91
C THR A 49 26.81 10.01 3.63
N PRO A 50 26.30 9.75 4.85
CA PRO A 50 26.51 8.44 5.48
C PRO A 50 26.16 7.40 4.42
N ALA A 51 27.04 6.44 4.17
CA ALA A 51 26.83 5.42 3.16
C ALA A 51 25.44 4.79 3.43
N GLN A 52 24.44 5.20 2.66
CA GLN A 52 23.15 4.52 2.62
C GLN A 52 23.50 3.14 2.10
N THR A 53 23.50 2.15 2.98
CA THR A 53 23.62 0.77 2.56
C THR A 53 22.38 0.49 1.72
N ASP A 54 22.57 0.51 0.41
CA ASP A 54 21.55 0.20 -0.57
C ASP A 54 21.23 -1.31 -0.47
N THR A 55 20.34 -1.62 0.46
CA THR A 55 19.93 -2.98 0.84
C THR A 55 18.80 -3.53 -0.04
N ALA A 56 18.20 -2.72 -0.90
CA ALA A 56 17.06 -3.18 -1.69
C ALA A 56 17.53 -4.16 -2.78
N LYS A 57 16.80 -5.27 -2.90
CA LYS A 57 17.10 -6.33 -3.88
C LYS A 57 16.63 -5.98 -5.29
N GLY A 58 15.69 -5.04 -5.41
CA GLY A 58 15.15 -4.54 -6.67
C GLY A 58 14.40 -3.23 -6.46
N GLU A 59 14.59 -2.27 -7.37
CA GLU A 59 14.04 -0.92 -7.30
C GLU A 59 13.70 -0.41 -8.68
N ILE A 60 12.68 0.45 -8.76
CA ILE A 60 12.38 1.22 -9.95
C ILE A 60 11.69 2.52 -9.54
N ALA A 61 12.05 3.62 -10.20
CA ALA A 61 11.32 4.87 -10.18
C ALA A 61 10.97 5.26 -11.62
N ILE A 62 9.71 5.63 -11.83
CA ILE A 62 9.22 6.05 -13.14
C ILE A 62 8.47 7.37 -13.02
N ASP A 63 8.46 8.15 -14.11
CA ASP A 63 7.46 9.18 -14.31
C ASP A 63 6.10 8.51 -14.57
N ALA A 64 5.12 8.76 -13.71
CA ALA A 64 3.84 8.05 -13.75
C ALA A 64 3.05 8.29 -15.06
N ARG A 65 3.18 9.48 -15.65
CA ARG A 65 2.43 9.90 -16.85
C ARG A 65 3.03 9.28 -18.11
N THR A 66 4.31 9.50 -18.32
CA THR A 66 5.05 9.09 -19.52
C THR A 66 5.50 7.63 -19.44
N GLY A 67 5.76 7.11 -18.22
CA GLY A 67 6.42 5.82 -18.01
C GLY A 67 7.94 5.86 -18.20
N GLN A 68 8.54 7.05 -18.33
CA GLN A 68 9.99 7.19 -18.40
C GLN A 68 10.63 6.62 -17.13
N ILE A 69 11.63 5.75 -17.29
CA ILE A 69 12.40 5.23 -16.16
C ILE A 69 13.36 6.32 -15.71
N ILE A 70 13.21 6.75 -14.46
CA ILE A 70 14.07 7.73 -13.80
C ILE A 70 15.24 7.00 -13.13
N TYR A 71 14.95 5.85 -12.51
CA TYR A 71 15.94 5.01 -11.84
C TYR A 71 15.51 3.54 -11.88
N GLN A 72 16.48 2.63 -11.91
CA GLN A 72 16.23 1.21 -11.71
C GLN A 72 17.46 0.47 -11.18
N LYS A 73 17.22 -0.53 -10.33
CA LYS A 73 18.22 -1.51 -9.86
C LYS A 73 17.59 -2.89 -9.86
N ASN A 74 18.19 -3.86 -10.56
CA ASN A 74 17.66 -5.22 -10.66
C ASN A 74 16.15 -5.28 -10.98
N ALA A 75 15.62 -4.33 -11.76
CA ALA A 75 14.18 -4.10 -11.85
C ALA A 75 13.41 -5.24 -12.53
N GLN A 76 14.10 -6.14 -13.23
CA GLN A 76 13.58 -7.34 -13.89
C GLN A 76 13.70 -8.58 -13.02
N LYS A 77 14.38 -8.50 -11.86
CA LYS A 77 14.53 -9.64 -10.95
C LYS A 77 13.20 -9.94 -10.29
N LYS A 78 12.73 -11.18 -10.44
CA LYS A 78 11.52 -11.68 -9.79
C LYS A 78 11.76 -11.82 -8.29
N LEU A 79 10.97 -11.11 -7.48
CA LEU A 79 11.10 -11.05 -6.02
C LEU A 79 9.75 -11.26 -5.35
N PRO A 80 9.70 -11.76 -4.10
CA PRO A 80 8.49 -11.72 -3.29
C PRO A 80 7.97 -10.29 -3.15
N ILE A 81 6.68 -10.09 -3.37
CA ILE A 81 6.07 -8.74 -3.36
C ILE A 81 5.14 -8.48 -2.17
N ALA A 82 4.88 -9.48 -1.33
CA ALA A 82 4.05 -9.37 -0.14
C ALA A 82 2.75 -8.56 -0.43
N SER A 83 2.42 -7.59 0.41
CA SER A 83 1.19 -6.79 0.29
C SER A 83 1.04 -5.96 -0.99
N LEU A 84 2.09 -5.72 -1.78
CA LEU A 84 1.93 -5.11 -3.11
C LEU A 84 1.02 -5.96 -4.03
N SER A 85 0.84 -7.24 -3.71
CA SER A 85 -0.14 -8.12 -4.35
C SER A 85 -1.56 -7.55 -4.34
N LYS A 86 -1.93 -6.77 -3.31
CA LYS A 86 -3.26 -6.20 -3.15
C LYS A 86 -3.58 -5.17 -4.24
N LEU A 87 -2.58 -4.58 -4.88
CA LEU A 87 -2.76 -3.72 -6.05
C LEU A 87 -3.40 -4.49 -7.22
N MET A 88 -3.03 -5.76 -7.43
CA MET A 88 -3.65 -6.60 -8.47
C MET A 88 -5.10 -6.95 -8.09
N THR A 89 -5.34 -7.26 -6.81
CA THR A 89 -6.68 -7.54 -6.30
C THR A 89 -7.62 -6.35 -6.53
N VAL A 90 -7.19 -5.15 -6.15
CA VAL A 90 -7.97 -3.92 -6.34
C VAL A 90 -8.11 -3.56 -7.83
N TYR A 91 -7.07 -3.75 -8.63
CA TYR A 91 -7.14 -3.56 -10.08
C TYR A 91 -8.25 -4.42 -10.71
N ILE A 92 -8.37 -5.68 -10.28
CA ILE A 92 -9.44 -6.57 -10.75
C ILE A 92 -10.81 -6.09 -10.24
N VAL A 93 -10.93 -5.69 -8.97
CA VAL A 93 -12.19 -5.12 -8.43
C VAL A 93 -12.68 -3.97 -9.30
N ILE A 94 -11.78 -3.03 -9.62
CA ILE A 94 -12.10 -1.85 -10.42
C ILE A 94 -12.53 -2.25 -11.84
N GLN A 95 -11.85 -3.20 -12.47
CA GLN A 95 -12.28 -3.71 -13.78
C GLN A 95 -13.69 -4.32 -13.74
N ARG A 96 -14.01 -5.09 -12.69
CA ARG A 96 -15.36 -5.66 -12.52
C ARG A 96 -16.41 -4.57 -12.31
N ILE A 97 -16.07 -3.51 -11.59
CA ILE A 97 -16.96 -2.36 -11.40
C ILE A 97 -17.21 -1.61 -12.72
N GLN A 98 -16.16 -1.38 -13.50
CA GLN A 98 -16.28 -0.75 -14.83
C GLN A 98 -17.07 -1.61 -15.81
N ALA A 99 -17.00 -2.93 -15.68
CA ALA A 99 -17.79 -3.88 -16.45
C ALA A 99 -19.24 -4.03 -15.94
N HIS A 100 -19.65 -3.30 -14.90
CA HIS A 100 -20.95 -3.42 -14.23
C HIS A 100 -21.24 -4.82 -13.65
N GLU A 101 -20.21 -5.62 -13.41
CA GLU A 101 -20.32 -6.96 -12.81
C GLU A 101 -20.22 -6.92 -11.27
N LEU A 102 -19.81 -5.78 -10.71
CA LEU A 102 -19.67 -5.51 -9.29
C LEU A 102 -20.00 -4.04 -9.01
N SER A 103 -20.47 -3.72 -7.81
CA SER A 103 -20.67 -2.35 -7.34
C SER A 103 -19.88 -2.09 -6.06
N TRP A 104 -19.46 -0.84 -5.86
CA TRP A 104 -18.81 -0.39 -4.61
C TRP A 104 -19.66 -0.68 -3.36
N ASN A 105 -21.00 -0.67 -3.52
CA ASN A 105 -21.94 -0.89 -2.42
C ASN A 105 -22.34 -2.36 -2.23
N ASP A 106 -21.88 -3.26 -3.10
CA ASP A 106 -22.19 -4.67 -2.98
C ASP A 106 -21.67 -5.21 -1.65
N LYS A 107 -22.52 -6.00 -0.99
CA LYS A 107 -22.19 -6.63 0.28
C LYS A 107 -21.39 -7.91 0.05
N VAL A 108 -20.39 -8.08 0.89
CA VAL A 108 -19.53 -9.25 0.98
C VAL A 108 -19.64 -9.80 2.39
N LYS A 109 -20.24 -10.98 2.51
CA LYS A 109 -20.35 -11.71 3.77
C LYS A 109 -19.03 -12.38 4.10
N ILE A 110 -18.50 -12.12 5.29
CA ILE A 110 -17.20 -12.65 5.71
C ILE A 110 -17.34 -14.10 6.16
N SER A 111 -16.51 -14.97 5.61
CA SER A 111 -16.42 -16.38 6.00
C SER A 111 -15.61 -16.56 7.28
N PRO A 112 -15.79 -17.68 8.02
CA PRO A 112 -14.95 -18.01 9.17
C PRO A 112 -13.45 -18.00 8.84
N GLN A 113 -13.07 -18.50 7.66
CA GLN A 113 -11.68 -18.57 7.22
C GLN A 113 -11.09 -17.18 6.95
N VAL A 114 -11.87 -16.24 6.41
CA VAL A 114 -11.42 -14.85 6.24
C VAL A 114 -11.30 -14.14 7.59
N ALA A 115 -12.21 -14.41 8.52
CA ALA A 115 -12.14 -13.87 9.87
C ALA A 115 -10.90 -14.38 10.62
N GLU A 116 -10.54 -15.65 10.45
CA GLU A 116 -9.28 -16.22 10.98
C GLU A 116 -8.06 -15.47 10.46
N ILE A 117 -7.97 -15.23 9.14
CA ILE A 117 -6.88 -14.44 8.54
C ILE A 117 -6.85 -13.01 9.09
N SER A 118 -8.00 -12.46 9.44
CA SER A 118 -8.13 -11.12 10.03
C SER A 118 -7.84 -11.10 11.54
N ALA A 119 -7.66 -12.24 12.19
CA ALA A 119 -7.36 -12.32 13.61
C ALA A 119 -5.88 -12.63 13.88
N ILE A 120 -5.05 -12.81 12.85
CA ILE A 120 -3.65 -13.22 13.01
C ILE A 120 -2.85 -12.13 13.73
N PRO A 121 -2.32 -12.39 14.95
CA PRO A 121 -1.52 -11.43 15.68
C PRO A 121 -0.25 -11.03 14.91
N GLY A 122 0.11 -9.74 14.96
CA GLY A 122 1.31 -9.23 14.29
C GLY A 122 1.21 -9.08 12.77
N THR A 123 0.03 -9.32 12.18
CA THR A 123 -0.24 -9.02 10.75
C THR A 123 -1.15 -7.82 10.59
N THR A 124 -1.09 -7.20 9.42
CA THR A 124 -2.00 -6.12 9.05
C THR A 124 -3.42 -6.65 8.86
N SER A 125 -4.35 -6.11 9.63
CA SER A 125 -5.73 -6.59 9.71
C SER A 125 -6.74 -5.45 9.84
N ALA A 126 -7.97 -5.71 9.41
CA ALA A 126 -9.15 -4.86 9.59
C ALA A 126 -10.15 -5.41 10.63
N GLY A 127 -9.81 -6.48 11.35
CA GLY A 127 -10.69 -7.06 12.38
C GLY A 127 -12.03 -7.56 11.81
N LEU A 128 -12.01 -8.18 10.61
CA LEU A 128 -13.22 -8.65 9.96
C LEU A 128 -13.89 -9.77 10.77
N VAL A 129 -15.20 -9.62 11.00
CA VAL A 129 -15.98 -10.53 11.83
C VAL A 129 -16.74 -11.54 10.96
N SER A 130 -16.64 -12.83 11.28
CA SER A 130 -17.37 -13.90 10.59
C SER A 130 -18.88 -13.64 10.57
N GLY A 131 -19.52 -13.87 9.43
CA GLY A 131 -20.95 -13.68 9.23
C GLY A 131 -21.40 -12.22 9.03
N ARG A 132 -20.58 -11.24 9.40
CA ARG A 132 -20.84 -9.82 9.13
C ARG A 132 -20.62 -9.50 7.66
N GLU A 133 -21.36 -8.51 7.16
CA GLU A 133 -21.21 -7.99 5.81
C GLU A 133 -20.48 -6.65 5.80
N TYR A 134 -19.62 -6.48 4.80
CA TYR A 134 -18.91 -5.24 4.50
C TYR A 134 -19.11 -4.94 3.01
N THR A 135 -19.13 -3.67 2.66
CA THR A 135 -19.16 -3.22 1.26
C THR A 135 -17.84 -3.51 0.57
N VAL A 136 -17.88 -3.66 -0.76
CA VAL A 136 -16.67 -3.70 -1.58
C VAL A 136 -15.76 -2.49 -1.31
N ARG A 137 -16.34 -1.29 -1.12
CA ARG A 137 -15.59 -0.08 -0.75
C ARG A 137 -14.83 -0.24 0.58
N GLU A 138 -15.52 -0.63 1.65
CA GLU A 138 -14.88 -0.83 2.97
C GLU A 138 -13.73 -1.84 2.90
N LEU A 139 -13.89 -2.91 2.10
CA LEU A 139 -12.84 -3.92 1.94
C LEU A 139 -11.66 -3.41 1.11
N CYS A 140 -11.90 -2.61 0.06
CA CYS A 140 -10.82 -1.98 -0.69
C CYS A 140 -10.05 -0.96 0.15
N ASP A 141 -10.75 -0.13 0.92
CA ASP A 141 -10.15 0.85 1.83
C ASP A 141 -9.30 0.13 2.88
N ALA A 142 -9.83 -0.93 3.51
CA ALA A 142 -9.09 -1.78 4.43
C ALA A 142 -7.85 -2.43 3.79
N ALA A 143 -7.96 -2.90 2.55
CA ALA A 143 -6.86 -3.55 1.84
C ALA A 143 -5.74 -2.58 1.43
N LEU A 144 -6.07 -1.32 1.13
CA LEU A 144 -5.09 -0.33 0.66
C LEU A 144 -4.50 0.52 1.79
N ILE A 145 -5.32 0.97 2.74
CA ILE A 145 -4.88 1.83 3.86
C ILE A 145 -4.26 0.96 4.95
N GLY A 146 -5.04 0.00 5.45
CA GLY A 146 -4.61 -0.89 6.53
C GLY A 146 -3.78 -2.08 6.05
N SER A 147 -3.55 -2.22 4.73
CA SER A 147 -2.93 -3.41 4.13
C SER A 147 -3.61 -4.73 4.57
N ALA A 148 -4.89 -4.71 4.91
CA ALA A 148 -5.58 -5.84 5.55
C ALA A 148 -5.66 -7.05 4.61
N SER A 149 -5.02 -8.16 5.00
CA SER A 149 -4.96 -9.37 4.16
C SER A 149 -6.31 -10.06 4.04
N GLY A 150 -7.09 -10.13 5.12
CA GLY A 150 -8.44 -10.68 5.11
C GLY A 150 -9.37 -9.94 4.15
N ALA A 151 -9.26 -8.61 4.03
CA ALA A 151 -10.09 -7.83 3.13
C ALA A 151 -9.82 -8.17 1.65
N ALA A 152 -8.54 -8.29 1.28
CA ALA A 152 -8.17 -8.74 -0.07
C ALA A 152 -8.64 -10.18 -0.35
N MET A 153 -8.53 -11.09 0.62
CA MET A 153 -9.03 -12.47 0.47
C MET A 153 -10.56 -12.51 0.30
N ALA A 154 -11.30 -11.68 1.04
CA ALA A 154 -12.76 -11.56 0.92
C ALA A 154 -13.18 -11.07 -0.47
N LEU A 155 -12.51 -10.03 -0.99
CA LEU A 155 -12.73 -9.51 -2.34
C LEU A 155 -12.46 -10.60 -3.40
N GLY A 156 -11.37 -11.36 -3.24
CA GLY A 156 -11.05 -12.46 -4.14
C GLY A 156 -12.12 -13.56 -4.16
N GLN A 157 -12.60 -13.97 -2.99
CA GLN A 157 -13.70 -14.94 -2.87
C GLN A 157 -15.01 -14.40 -3.46
N LYS A 158 -15.34 -13.11 -3.25
CA LYS A 158 -16.53 -12.49 -3.85
C LYS A 158 -16.51 -12.55 -5.38
N ILE A 159 -15.34 -12.32 -5.99
CA ILE A 159 -15.21 -12.22 -7.46
C ILE A 159 -15.15 -13.60 -8.12
N SER A 160 -14.39 -14.55 -7.56
CA SER A 160 -14.13 -15.84 -8.21
C SER A 160 -14.73 -17.05 -7.48
N GLY A 161 -15.45 -16.83 -6.38
CA GLY A 161 -16.05 -17.89 -5.54
C GLY A 161 -15.05 -18.62 -4.63
N ASN A 162 -13.79 -18.77 -5.04
CA ASN A 162 -12.75 -19.42 -4.25
C ASN A 162 -11.33 -18.88 -4.53
N SER A 163 -10.38 -19.18 -3.65
CA SER A 163 -9.00 -18.68 -3.71
C SER A 163 -8.23 -19.14 -4.95
N GLN A 164 -8.43 -20.40 -5.40
CA GLN A 164 -7.73 -20.94 -6.57
C GLN A 164 -8.15 -20.19 -7.83
N ALA A 165 -9.46 -20.09 -8.05
CA ALA A 165 -10.01 -19.38 -9.20
C ALA A 165 -9.63 -17.89 -9.20
N PHE A 166 -9.49 -17.27 -8.02
CA PHE A 166 -9.00 -15.90 -7.94
C PHE A 166 -7.50 -15.79 -8.24
N ALA A 167 -6.66 -16.69 -7.72
CA ALA A 167 -5.23 -16.71 -8.06
C ALA A 167 -5.00 -16.93 -9.57
N ASP A 168 -5.79 -17.81 -10.19
CA ASP A 168 -5.76 -18.03 -11.63
C ASP A 168 -6.16 -16.76 -12.39
N LEU A 169 -7.22 -16.08 -11.95
CA LEU A 169 -7.65 -14.79 -12.51
C LEU A 169 -6.57 -13.71 -12.37
N MET A 170 -5.87 -13.64 -11.24
CA MET A 170 -4.75 -12.69 -11.05
C MET A 170 -3.61 -12.97 -12.04
N ASN A 171 -3.23 -14.23 -12.22
CA ASN A 171 -2.19 -14.61 -13.18
C ASN A 171 -2.62 -14.36 -14.64
N GLN A 172 -3.88 -14.62 -14.98
CA GLN A 172 -4.43 -14.30 -16.30
C GLN A 172 -4.46 -12.79 -16.54
N THR A 173 -4.87 -12.02 -15.55
CA THR A 173 -4.91 -10.55 -15.62
C THR A 173 -3.51 -9.98 -15.79
N ALA A 174 -2.52 -10.47 -15.06
CA ALA A 174 -1.12 -10.09 -15.23
C ALA A 174 -0.66 -10.27 -16.70
N LYS A 175 -0.91 -11.45 -17.28
CA LYS A 175 -0.57 -11.72 -18.69
C LYS A 175 -1.27 -10.77 -19.65
N LYS A 176 -2.57 -10.50 -19.43
CA LYS A 176 -3.37 -9.58 -20.26
C LYS A 176 -2.82 -8.15 -20.26
N ILE A 177 -2.31 -7.68 -19.12
CA ILE A 177 -1.73 -6.32 -18.99
C ILE A 177 -0.22 -6.28 -19.27
N GLY A 178 0.34 -7.32 -19.88
CA GLY A 178 1.74 -7.37 -20.32
C GLY A 178 2.76 -7.74 -19.24
N ILE A 179 2.31 -8.18 -18.06
CA ILE A 179 3.17 -8.67 -16.97
C ILE A 179 3.38 -10.19 -17.12
N LYS A 180 4.59 -10.60 -17.48
CA LYS A 180 4.90 -12.00 -17.84
C LYS A 180 5.61 -12.79 -16.74
N ASP A 181 6.23 -12.10 -15.78
CA ASP A 181 7.05 -12.68 -14.72
C ASP A 181 6.29 -12.88 -13.40
N ALA A 182 5.06 -12.38 -13.30
CA ALA A 182 4.24 -12.51 -12.10
C ALA A 182 3.87 -13.95 -11.77
N THR A 183 3.77 -14.25 -10.49
CA THR A 183 3.08 -15.43 -9.98
C THR A 183 2.28 -15.06 -8.75
N PHE A 184 0.99 -15.32 -8.80
CA PHE A 184 0.05 -15.12 -7.71
C PHE A 184 -0.49 -16.47 -7.22
N TYR A 185 -0.51 -16.66 -5.91
CA TYR A 185 -1.10 -17.79 -5.21
C TYR A 185 -2.32 -17.37 -4.37
N ASN A 186 -2.42 -16.10 -4.00
CA ASN A 186 -3.58 -15.57 -3.26
C ASN A 186 -3.71 -14.05 -3.45
N ALA A 187 -4.85 -13.51 -3.01
CA ALA A 187 -5.20 -12.10 -3.16
C ALA A 187 -4.38 -11.13 -2.28
N SER A 188 -3.73 -11.63 -1.24
CA SER A 188 -3.17 -10.80 -0.17
C SER A 188 -1.65 -10.63 -0.21
N GLY A 189 -0.94 -11.63 -0.73
CA GLY A 189 0.52 -11.71 -0.70
C GLY A 189 1.11 -12.53 0.45
N LEU A 190 0.28 -13.14 1.29
CA LEU A 190 0.72 -14.08 2.33
C LEU A 190 1.38 -15.33 1.73
N THR A 191 2.12 -16.06 2.55
CA THR A 191 2.52 -17.44 2.22
C THR A 191 1.28 -18.31 2.05
N ASN A 192 1.38 -19.41 1.29
CA ASN A 192 0.25 -20.33 1.12
C ASN A 192 -0.28 -20.83 2.47
N CYS A 193 0.61 -21.26 3.38
CA CYS A 193 0.25 -21.67 4.74
C CYS A 193 -0.38 -20.53 5.55
N GLY A 194 0.09 -19.29 5.35
CA GLY A 194 -0.43 -18.10 6.02
C GLY A 194 -1.85 -17.73 5.61
N THR A 195 -2.42 -18.38 4.58
CA THR A 195 -3.85 -18.25 4.24
C THR A 195 -4.74 -19.28 4.95
N HIS A 196 -4.19 -20.10 5.84
CA HIS A 196 -4.93 -21.03 6.70
C HIS A 196 -5.90 -21.92 5.89
N GLY A 197 -7.19 -21.91 6.24
CA GLY A 197 -8.24 -22.66 5.57
C GLY A 197 -8.48 -22.26 4.10
N LEU A 198 -7.84 -21.21 3.60
CA LEU A 198 -7.94 -20.76 2.20
C LEU A 198 -6.72 -21.11 1.34
N LYS A 199 -5.79 -21.93 1.86
CA LYS A 199 -4.59 -22.36 1.13
C LYS A 199 -4.93 -23.13 -0.14
N LEU A 200 -4.12 -22.93 -1.17
CA LEU A 200 -4.22 -23.67 -2.41
C LEU A 200 -3.67 -25.09 -2.20
N LYS A 201 -4.38 -26.08 -2.75
CA LYS A 201 -3.93 -27.47 -2.77
C LYS A 201 -2.78 -27.62 -3.76
N ASN A 202 -1.84 -28.51 -3.49
CA ASN A 202 -0.67 -28.78 -4.34
C ASN A 202 0.25 -27.58 -4.58
N VAL A 203 0.20 -26.57 -3.70
CA VAL A 203 1.11 -25.43 -3.69
C VAL A 203 1.97 -25.52 -2.42
N PRO A 204 3.30 -25.34 -2.49
CA PRO A 204 4.17 -25.39 -1.31
C PRO A 204 3.71 -24.43 -0.22
N GLU A 205 3.79 -24.84 1.04
CA GLU A 205 3.33 -24.05 2.19
C GLU A 205 3.96 -22.65 2.24
N MET A 206 5.25 -22.52 1.89
CA MET A 206 5.99 -21.25 1.87
C MET A 206 5.93 -20.50 0.53
N ALA A 207 5.10 -20.93 -0.42
CA ALA A 207 4.95 -20.21 -1.68
C ALA A 207 4.37 -18.82 -1.44
N VAL A 208 4.94 -17.80 -2.09
CA VAL A 208 4.57 -16.39 -1.96
C VAL A 208 4.38 -15.77 -3.34
N ASN A 209 3.55 -14.72 -3.41
CA ASN A 209 3.37 -13.97 -4.65
C ASN A 209 4.69 -13.28 -5.03
N THR A 210 5.01 -13.30 -6.31
CA THR A 210 6.28 -12.76 -6.83
C THR A 210 6.08 -11.97 -8.12
N MET A 211 6.79 -10.86 -8.26
CA MET A 211 6.89 -10.01 -9.45
C MET A 211 8.23 -9.27 -9.43
N SER A 212 8.69 -8.77 -10.58
CA SER A 212 9.79 -7.82 -10.62
C SER A 212 9.33 -6.38 -10.33
N ALA A 213 10.26 -5.51 -9.92
CA ALA A 213 9.96 -4.11 -9.65
C ALA A 213 9.37 -3.40 -10.88
N LYS A 214 9.88 -3.71 -12.09
CA LYS A 214 9.35 -3.22 -13.35
C LYS A 214 7.88 -3.62 -13.54
N SER A 215 7.53 -4.86 -13.21
CA SER A 215 6.15 -5.33 -13.31
C SER A 215 5.23 -4.70 -12.27
N VAL A 216 5.73 -4.40 -11.06
CA VAL A 216 4.99 -3.60 -10.07
C VAL A 216 4.71 -2.20 -10.63
N ALA A 217 5.70 -1.54 -11.25
CA ALA A 217 5.51 -0.22 -11.86
C ALA A 217 4.48 -0.25 -13.00
N ILE A 218 4.47 -1.29 -13.83
CA ILE A 218 3.44 -1.49 -14.87
C ILE A 218 2.05 -1.59 -14.24
N LEU A 219 1.89 -2.43 -13.21
CA LEU A 219 0.61 -2.60 -12.51
C LEU A 219 0.14 -1.29 -11.88
N SER A 220 1.01 -0.57 -11.17
CA SER A 220 0.68 0.72 -10.57
C SER A 220 0.25 1.75 -11.61
N LYS A 221 0.95 1.81 -12.75
CA LYS A 221 0.57 2.71 -13.85
C LYS A 221 -0.78 2.33 -14.45
N GLN A 222 -1.05 1.04 -14.68
CA GLN A 222 -2.34 0.57 -15.18
C GLN A 222 -3.48 0.91 -14.21
N LEU A 223 -3.26 0.73 -12.91
CA LEU A 223 -4.23 1.07 -11.88
C LEU A 223 -4.58 2.57 -11.91
N LEU A 224 -3.57 3.44 -11.93
CA LEU A 224 -3.76 4.89 -12.00
C LEU A 224 -4.45 5.35 -13.30
N HIS A 225 -4.15 4.71 -14.42
CA HIS A 225 -4.80 4.99 -15.69
C HIS A 225 -6.25 4.52 -15.72
N THR A 226 -6.54 3.37 -15.10
CA THR A 226 -7.87 2.74 -15.11
C THR A 226 -8.82 3.48 -14.18
N ASP A 227 -8.38 3.86 -12.98
CA ASP A 227 -9.17 4.65 -12.04
C ASP A 227 -8.27 5.61 -11.25
N PRO A 228 -8.10 6.86 -11.73
CA PRO A 228 -7.35 7.87 -11.00
C PRO A 228 -7.90 8.16 -9.59
N LYS A 229 -9.19 7.89 -9.34
CA LYS A 229 -9.83 8.12 -8.03
C LYS A 229 -9.35 7.13 -6.98
N ILE A 230 -8.57 6.11 -7.34
CA ILE A 230 -7.93 5.23 -6.36
C ILE A 230 -7.02 6.00 -5.41
N LEU A 231 -6.48 7.14 -5.86
CA LEU A 231 -5.71 8.06 -5.02
C LEU A 231 -6.54 8.69 -3.91
N ASP A 232 -7.87 8.77 -4.04
CA ASP A 232 -8.74 9.27 -2.98
C ASP A 232 -8.81 8.29 -1.79
N ILE A 233 -8.48 7.02 -2.01
CA ILE A 233 -8.33 6.02 -0.96
C ILE A 233 -6.91 6.11 -0.38
N THR A 234 -5.88 6.06 -1.23
CA THR A 234 -4.49 5.94 -0.76
C THR A 234 -3.89 7.22 -0.19
N LYS A 235 -4.53 8.39 -0.39
CA LYS A 235 -4.13 9.67 0.20
C LYS A 235 -4.69 9.91 1.61
N GLN A 236 -5.58 9.02 2.09
CA GLN A 236 -6.15 9.15 3.42
C GLN A 236 -5.04 8.98 4.48
N PRO A 237 -5.05 9.81 5.53
CA PRO A 237 -3.99 9.83 6.55
C PRO A 237 -3.96 8.58 7.42
#